data_AF-A0A8J3PZ19-F1
#
_entry.id   AF-A0A8J3PZ19-F1
#
_cell.length_a   1.000
_cell.length_b   1.000
_cell.length_c   1.000
_cell.angle_alpha   90.00
_cell.angle_beta   90.00
_cell.angle_gamma   90.00
#
_symmetry.space_group_name_H-M   'P 1'
#
loop_
_entity.id
_entity.type
_entity.pdbx_description
1 polymer ?
#
loop_
_entity_poly.entity_id
_entity_poly.type
_entity_poly.pdbx_seq_one_letter_code
_entity_poly.pdbx_strand_id
1 'polypeptide(L)' 'MAPKHPDKEIRKLLEEAEDQGWEVKPPPGRGYWKIMCPCADKHWSTVKISPSNPKYLNELRKKLKRETCWKGVS' A
#
# COMPACT_ATOMS: atom_id res chain seq x y z
N MET A 1 9.02 -5.74 -15.74
CA MET A 1 8.98 -5.92 -14.26
C MET A 1 8.46 -4.63 -13.66
N ALA A 2 7.41 -4.68 -12.84
CA ALA A 2 6.95 -3.49 -12.11
C ALA A 2 8.11 -2.96 -11.24
N PRO A 3 8.29 -1.63 -11.12
CA PRO A 3 9.34 -1.07 -10.25
C PRO A 3 9.14 -1.58 -8.83
N LYS A 4 10.20 -1.87 -8.08
CA LYS A 4 10.07 -2.22 -6.65
C LYS A 4 10.19 -0.94 -5.82
N HIS A 5 9.41 -0.83 -4.76
CA HIS A 5 9.55 0.29 -3.83
C HIS A 5 10.96 0.26 -3.19
N PRO A 6 11.68 1.41 -3.10
CA PRO A 6 13.04 1.44 -2.56
C PRO A 6 13.10 1.09 -1.07
N ASP A 7 12.07 1.48 -0.32
CA ASP A 7 11.90 1.10 1.08
C ASP A 7 11.41 -0.35 1.21
N LYS A 8 12.14 -1.17 1.97
CA LYS A 8 11.87 -2.61 2.16
C LYS A 8 10.58 -2.87 2.95
N GLU A 9 10.26 -2.02 3.92
CA GLU A 9 9.08 -2.21 4.75
C GLU A 9 7.81 -1.87 3.98
N ILE A 10 7.85 -0.80 3.17
CA ILE A 10 6.75 -0.49 2.25
C ILE A 10 6.62 -1.58 1.19
N ARG A 11 7.74 -2.09 0.67
CA ARG A 11 7.70 -3.21 -0.28
C ARG A 11 6.96 -4.41 0.33
N LYS A 12 7.26 -4.77 1.58
CA LYS A 12 6.55 -5.84 2.29
C LYS A 12 5.05 -5.56 2.38
N LEU A 13 4.64 -4.33 2.69
CA LEU A 13 3.22 -3.94 2.71
C LEU A 13 2.54 -4.08 1.35
N LEU A 14 3.25 -3.76 0.26
CA LEU A 14 2.72 -3.94 -1.10
C LEU A 14 2.59 -5.44 -1.44
N GLU A 15 3.59 -6.25 -1.10
CA GLU A 15 3.54 -7.71 -1.24
C GLU A 15 2.40 -8.32 -0.40
N GLU A 16 2.19 -7.85 0.84
CA GLU A 16 1.05 -8.22 1.70
C GLU A 16 -0.30 -7.82 1.09
N ALA A 17 -0.34 -6.72 0.33
CA ALA A 17 -1.55 -6.29 -0.37
C ALA A 17 -1.85 -7.24 -1.54
N GLU A 18 -0.86 -7.53 -2.38
CA GLU A 18 -0.99 -8.48 -3.49
C GLU A 18 -1.43 -9.87 -3.01
N ASP A 19 -0.86 -10.36 -1.90
CA ASP A 19 -1.23 -11.64 -1.28
C ASP A 19 -2.70 -11.67 -0.81
N GLN A 20 -3.19 -10.54 -0.29
CA GLN A 20 -4.61 -10.37 0.06
C GLN A 20 -5.54 -10.20 -1.15
N GLY A 21 -5.01 -10.28 -2.38
CA GLY A 21 -5.77 -10.09 -3.63
C GLY A 21 -6.05 -8.62 -3.95
N TRP A 22 -5.28 -7.69 -3.39
CA TRP A 22 -5.38 -6.28 -3.74
C TRP A 22 -4.62 -5.97 -5.02
N GLU A 23 -5.16 -5.02 -5.78
CA GLU A 23 -4.52 -4.55 -6.99
C GLU A 23 -3.54 -3.43 -6.66
N VAL A 24 -2.25 -3.69 -6.89
CA VAL A 24 -1.17 -2.73 -6.66
C VAL A 24 -0.75 -2.09 -7.98
N LYS A 25 -0.95 -0.78 -8.12
CA LYS A 25 -0.55 0.00 -9.28
C LYS A 25 0.73 0.79 -9.00
N PRO A 26 1.82 0.54 -9.73
CA PRO A 26 3.03 1.35 -9.62
C PRO A 26 2.79 2.78 -10.12
N PRO A 27 3.49 3.79 -9.56
CA PRO A 27 3.39 5.15 -10.02
C PRO A 27 4.04 5.32 -11.40
N PRO A 28 3.50 6.20 -12.26
CA PRO A 28 4.27 6.71 -13.39
C PRO A 28 5.36 7.66 -12.85
N GLY A 29 6.56 7.14 -12.62
CA GLY A 29 7.72 7.93 -12.17
C GLY A 29 7.78 8.15 -10.65
N ARG A 30 8.01 9.40 -10.20
CA ARG A 30 8.19 9.78 -8.76
C ARG A 30 6.85 9.99 -8.01
N GLY A 31 5.80 9.34 -8.47
CA GLY A 31 4.46 9.52 -7.93
C GLY A 31 4.16 8.65 -6.71
N TYR A 32 2.87 8.43 -6.50
CA TYR A 32 2.33 7.58 -5.46
C TYR A 32 1.95 6.22 -6.04
N TRP A 33 2.40 5.15 -5.39
CA TRP A 33 1.84 3.83 -5.57
C TRP A 33 0.37 3.85 -5.16
N LYS A 34 -0.48 3.10 -5.84
CA LYS A 34 -1.88 2.94 -5.46
C LYS A 34 -2.14 1.49 -5.12
N ILE A 35 -2.83 1.25 -4.02
CA ILE A 35 -3.34 -0.07 -3.67
C ILE A 35 -4.87 0.00 -3.67
N MET A 36 -5.50 -0.94 -4.37
CA MET A 36 -6.94 -0.99 -4.56
C MET A 36 -7.47 -2.31 -4.02
N CYS A 37 -8.47 -2.21 -3.16
CA CYS A 37 -9.12 -3.33 -2.53
C CYS A 37 -10.05 -4.03 -3.53
N PRO A 38 -10.11 -5.39 -3.52
CA PRO A 38 -10.99 -6.14 -4.43
C PRO A 38 -12.48 -6.07 -4.03
N CYS A 39 -12.85 -5.32 -3.00
CA CYS A 39 -14.24 -5.21 -2.55
C CYS A 39 -15.11 -4.40 -3.51
N ALA A 40 -16.43 -4.59 -3.43
CA ALA A 40 -17.40 -3.86 -4.27
C ALA A 40 -17.33 -2.33 -4.10
N ASP A 41 -17.02 -1.86 -2.88
CA ASP A 41 -16.81 -0.44 -2.57
C ASP A 41 -15.53 0.16 -3.17
N LYS A 42 -14.65 -0.66 -3.75
CA LYS A 42 -13.40 -0.25 -4.42
C LYS A 42 -12.54 0.69 -3.57
N HIS A 43 -12.37 0.34 -2.28
CA HIS A 43 -11.48 1.10 -1.40
C HIS A 43 -10.10 1.23 -2.02
N TRP A 44 -9.46 2.39 -1.88
CA TRP A 44 -8.12 2.60 -2.41
C TRP A 44 -7.31 3.47 -1.45
N SER A 45 -6.00 3.30 -1.50
CA SER A 45 -5.07 4.15 -0.77
C SER A 45 -3.81 4.40 -1.58
N THR A 46 -3.14 5.48 -1.25
CA THR A 46 -1.89 5.89 -1.91
C THR A 46 -0.70 5.69 -0.99
N VAL A 47 0.35 5.09 -1.54
CA VAL A 47 1.61 4.82 -0.87
C VAL A 47 2.70 5.72 -1.47
N LYS A 48 3.35 6.53 -0.62
CA LYS A 48 4.40 7.47 -1.04
C LYS A 48 5.71 6.73 -1.31
N ILE A 49 6.40 7.09 -2.39
CA ILE A 49 7.71 6.49 -2.75
C ILE A 49 8.81 6.76 -1.72
N SER A 50 8.80 7.95 -1.12
CA SER A 50 9.82 8.40 -0.16
C SER A 50 9.12 9.21 0.94
N PRO A 51 8.56 8.55 1.96
CA PRO A 51 8.01 9.27 3.10
C PRO A 51 9.15 9.86 3.95
N SER A 52 9.10 11.16 4.23
CA SER A 52 10.03 11.80 5.17
C SER A 52 9.71 11.51 6.64
N ASN A 53 8.60 10.81 6.93
CA ASN A 53 8.14 10.52 8.29
C ASN A 53 8.41 9.05 8.64
N PRO A 54 9.20 8.76 9.69
CA PRO A 54 9.50 7.39 10.11
C PRO A 54 8.26 6.61 10.56
N LYS A 55 7.18 7.28 10.98
CA LYS A 55 5.91 6.65 11.38
C LYS A 55 4.94 6.42 10.22
N TYR A 56 5.32 6.79 8.99
CA TYR A 56 4.43 6.76 7.83
C TYR A 56 3.80 5.38 7.60
N LEU A 57 4.60 4.31 7.68
CA LEU A 57 4.11 2.95 7.47
C LEU A 57 3.06 2.55 8.51
N ASN A 58 3.31 2.86 9.78
CA ASN A 58 2.37 2.55 10.87
C ASN A 58 1.05 3.32 10.72
N GLU A 59 1.13 4.60 10.36
CA GLU A 59 -0.05 5.40 10.09
C GLU A 59 -0.82 4.89 8.85
N LEU A 60 -0.11 4.48 7.80
CA LEU A 60 -0.72 3.84 6.63
C LEU A 60 -1.41 2.53 6.99
N ARG A 61 -0.79 1.68 7.81
CA ARG A 61 -1.40 0.41 8.28
C ARG A 61 -2.66 0.66 9.09
N LYS A 62 -2.65 1.64 10.01
CA LYS A 62 -3.85 2.05 10.76
C LYS A 62 -4.93 2.57 9.82
N LYS A 63 -4.55 3.41 8.86
CA LYS A 63 -5.45 3.96 7.83
C LYS A 63 -6.14 2.84 7.07
N LEU A 64 -5.36 1.88 6.56
CA LEU A 64 -5.87 0.72 5.84
C LEU A 64 -6.81 -0.11 6.71
N LYS A 65 -6.40 -0.45 7.94
CA LYS A 65 -7.24 -1.22 8.86
C LYS A 65 -8.57 -0.54 9.19
N ARG A 66 -8.61 0.80 9.22
CA ARG A 66 -9.80 1.59 9.56
C ARG A 66 -10.72 1.85 8.36
N GLU A 67 -10.14 2.20 7.22
CA GLU A 67 -10.88 2.77 6.08
C GLU A 67 -11.10 1.78 4.94
N THR A 68 -10.56 0.57 5.06
CA THR A 68 -10.58 -0.41 3.96
C THR A 68 -10.74 -1.84 4.50
N CYS A 69 -10.88 -2.82 3.61
CA CYS A 69 -10.98 -4.23 4.00
C CYS A 69 -9.63 -4.88 4.34
N TRP A 70 -8.66 -4.09 4.81
CA TRP A 70 -7.31 -4.58 5.12
C TRP A 70 -7.35 -5.49 6.33
N LYS A 71 -7.03 -6.77 6.15
CA LYS A 71 -7.09 -7.77 7.23
C LYS A 71 -5.87 -7.69 8.14
N GLY A 72 -4.75 -7.20 7.60
CA GLY A 72 -3.46 -7.16 8.30
C GLY A 72 -2.91 -8.55 8.58
N VAL A 73 -1.62 -8.60 8.88
CA VAL A 73 -0.98 -9.79 9.45
C VAL A 73 -0.95 -9.55 10.95
N SER A 74 -1.60 -10.42 11.73
CA SER A 74 -1.45 -10.41 13.20
C SER A 74 -0.04 -10.82 13.60
#